data_AF-A0A485KC19-F1
#
_entry.id   AF-A0A485KC19-F1
#
_cell.length_a   1.000
_cell.length_b   1.000
_cell.length_c   1.000
_cell.angle_alpha   90.00
_cell.angle_beta   90.00
_cell.angle_gamma   90.00
#
_symmetry.space_group_name_H-M   'P 1'
#
loop_
_entity.id
_entity.type
_entity.pdbx_description
1 polymer ?
#
loop_
_entity_poly.entity_id
_entity_poly.type
_entity_poly.pdbx_seq_one_letter_code
_entity_poly.pdbx_strand_id
1 'polypeptide(L)'
;MGHFYAVQESAWMDERVWTYYLESLLKPQVREPSVLLVDNFDSHVSAKGHKTAEQPLDVGVMAPFKRHLRDLWLQEDLIEGEDGDEEHDVDLMSVSARQKRVAMIARAIKAWSRITLQEIRRSFAKALPR
;
A
#
# COMPACT_ATOMS: atom_id res chain seq x y z
N MET A 1 11.65 -9.87 -7.74
CA MET A 1 10.17 -9.91 -7.72
C MET A 1 9.67 -8.50 -8.03
N GLY A 2 8.68 -8.36 -8.91
CA GLY A 2 8.09 -7.06 -9.24
C GLY A 2 7.05 -6.60 -8.22
N HIS A 3 6.51 -5.40 -8.41
CA HIS A 3 5.35 -4.92 -7.64
C HIS A 3 4.05 -5.50 -8.22
N PHE A 4 3.17 -5.96 -7.34
CA PHE A 4 1.83 -6.44 -7.70
C PHE A 4 0.80 -5.44 -7.20
N TYR A 5 -0.17 -5.11 -8.04
CA TYR A 5 -1.28 -4.23 -7.69
C TYR A 5 -2.59 -4.86 -8.14
N ALA A 6 -3.62 -4.72 -7.33
CA ALA A 6 -4.99 -5.07 -7.66
C ALA A 6 -5.82 -3.79 -7.63
N VAL A 7 -6.64 -3.56 -8.66
CA VAL A 7 -7.60 -2.47 -8.71
C VAL A 7 -8.98 -3.10 -8.56
N GLN A 8 -9.70 -2.71 -7.53
CA GLN A 8 -11.05 -3.21 -7.23
C GLN A 8 -11.97 -2.02 -7.02
N GLU A 9 -13.23 -2.16 -7.44
CA GLU A 9 -14.24 -1.10 -7.38
C GLU A 9 -14.47 -0.62 -5.93
N SER A 10 -14.59 -1.56 -5.00
CA SER A 10 -14.85 -1.27 -3.59
C SER A 10 -13.59 -1.05 -2.76
N ALA A 11 -12.39 -1.17 -3.35
CA ALA A 11 -11.09 -1.02 -2.68
C ALA A 11 -10.84 -1.91 -1.44
N TRP A 12 -11.61 -2.99 -1.24
CA TRP A 12 -11.45 -3.95 -0.15
C TRP A 12 -10.75 -5.23 -0.62
N MET A 13 -9.85 -5.76 0.21
CA MET A 13 -9.13 -7.01 -0.07
C MET A 13 -10.07 -8.21 0.03
N ASP A 14 -10.61 -8.64 -1.12
CA ASP A 14 -11.44 -9.84 -1.21
C ASP A 14 -10.64 -11.14 -0.96
N GLU A 15 -11.34 -12.26 -0.75
CA GLU A 15 -10.72 -13.56 -0.48
C GLU A 15 -9.68 -13.95 -1.54
N ARG A 16 -9.92 -13.62 -2.81
CA ARG A 16 -9.04 -13.98 -3.92
C ARG A 16 -7.69 -13.26 -3.81
N VAL A 17 -7.72 -11.96 -3.56
CA VAL A 17 -6.50 -11.15 -3.38
C VAL A 17 -5.77 -11.57 -2.10
N TRP A 18 -6.51 -11.90 -1.03
CA TRP A 18 -5.94 -12.42 0.21
C TRP A 18 -5.20 -13.75 0.02
N THR A 19 -5.82 -14.73 -0.63
CA THR A 19 -5.20 -16.02 -0.94
C THR A 19 -3.94 -15.84 -1.79
N TYR A 20 -4.01 -15.00 -2.84
CA TYR A 20 -2.83 -14.72 -3.68
C TYR A 20 -1.68 -14.11 -2.86
N TYR A 21 -1.99 -13.13 -2.00
CA TYR A 21 -0.99 -12.51 -1.13
C TYR A 21 -0.32 -13.55 -0.22
N LEU A 22 -1.10 -14.41 0.46
CA LEU A 22 -0.54 -15.42 1.35
C LEU A 22 0.33 -16.45 0.62
N GLU A 23 -0.17 -17.03 -0.47
CA GLU A 23 0.47 -18.16 -1.14
C GLU A 23 1.62 -17.74 -2.05
N SER A 24 1.46 -16.64 -2.79
CA SER A 24 2.41 -16.23 -3.83
C SER A 24 3.39 -15.16 -3.36
N LEU A 25 3.01 -14.31 -2.39
CA LEU A 25 3.85 -13.18 -1.95
C LEU A 25 4.46 -13.39 -0.57
N LEU A 26 3.67 -13.80 0.44
CA LEU A 26 4.12 -13.89 1.82
C LEU A 26 4.90 -15.17 2.09
N LYS A 27 4.37 -16.34 1.69
CA LYS A 27 4.98 -17.65 1.96
C LYS A 27 6.46 -17.75 1.56
N PRO A 28 6.93 -17.21 0.41
CA PRO A 28 8.34 -17.25 0.05
C PRO A 28 9.25 -16.34 0.93
N GLN A 29 8.68 -15.38 1.65
CA GLN A 29 9.41 -14.33 2.39
C GLN A 29 9.55 -14.63 3.88
N VAL A 30 8.83 -15.62 4.41
CA VAL A 30 8.80 -15.96 5.84
C VAL A 30 9.43 -17.32 6.11
N ARG A 31 10.05 -17.46 7.28
CA ARG A 31 10.59 -18.74 7.78
C ARG A 31 9.70 -19.27 8.88
N GLU A 32 9.41 -20.56 8.87
CA GLU A 32 8.59 -21.18 9.91
C GLU A 32 9.41 -21.44 11.20
N PRO A 33 8.80 -21.30 12.40
CA PRO A 33 7.44 -20.81 12.66
C PRO A 33 7.36 -19.27 12.65
N SER A 34 6.30 -18.71 12.08
CA SER A 34 6.03 -17.26 12.02
C SER A 34 4.62 -16.93 12.49
N VAL A 35 4.42 -15.72 13.02
CA VAL A 35 3.11 -15.18 13.42
C VAL A 35 2.74 -14.03 12.49
N LEU A 36 1.52 -14.04 11.97
CA LEU A 36 0.97 -12.98 11.13
C LEU A 36 0.04 -12.11 11.97
N LEU A 37 0.20 -10.80 11.83
CA LEU A 37 -0.49 -9.82 12.65
C LEU A 37 -1.24 -8.84 11.75
N VAL A 38 -2.55 -9.03 11.64
CA VAL A 38 -3.45 -8.33 10.71
C VAL A 38 -4.63 -7.69 11.45
N ASP A 39 -5.31 -6.73 10.83
CA ASP A 39 -6.54 -6.18 11.39
C ASP A 39 -7.71 -7.20 11.31
N ASN A 40 -8.80 -6.92 12.01
CA ASN A 40 -9.96 -7.80 12.15
C ASN A 40 -10.92 -7.71 10.93
N PHE A 41 -10.38 -7.63 9.72
CA PHE A 41 -11.18 -7.55 8.50
C PHE A 41 -11.82 -8.91 8.17
N ASP A 42 -13.02 -8.91 7.57
CA ASP A 42 -13.83 -10.14 7.38
C ASP A 42 -13.09 -11.24 6.61
N SER A 43 -12.26 -10.88 5.62
CA SER A 43 -11.45 -11.86 4.90
C SER A 43 -10.31 -12.46 5.76
N HIS A 44 -9.84 -11.73 6.78
CA HIS A 44 -8.81 -12.18 7.72
C HIS A 44 -9.37 -13.10 8.83
N VAL A 45 -10.62 -12.89 9.26
CA VAL A 45 -11.23 -13.67 10.36
C VAL A 45 -12.11 -14.84 9.91
N SER A 46 -12.34 -14.97 8.60
CA SER A 46 -13.05 -16.13 8.02
C SER A 46 -12.44 -17.46 8.50
N ALA A 47 -13.21 -18.56 8.46
CA ALA A 47 -12.72 -19.87 8.90
C ALA A 47 -11.43 -20.34 8.18
N LYS A 48 -11.12 -19.76 7.01
CA LYS A 48 -9.86 -19.95 6.27
C LYS A 48 -8.69 -19.07 6.74
N GLY A 49 -8.95 -17.99 7.48
CA GLY A 49 -7.95 -17.01 7.95
C GLY A 49 -7.57 -17.09 9.44
N HIS A 50 -8.14 -18.03 10.19
CA HIS A 50 -8.17 -17.95 11.66
C HIS A 50 -6.87 -18.44 12.35
N LYS A 51 -6.01 -17.51 12.80
CA LYS A 51 -5.39 -17.53 14.15
C LYS A 51 -4.63 -16.23 14.49
N THR A 52 -5.18 -15.55 15.51
CA THR A 52 -4.59 -14.54 16.42
C THR A 52 -3.97 -13.29 15.79
N ALA A 53 -4.65 -12.14 15.96
CA ALA A 53 -4.04 -10.84 15.69
C ALA A 53 -4.45 -9.73 16.68
N GLU A 54 -3.46 -9.07 17.28
CA GLU A 54 -3.55 -7.80 17.99
C GLU A 54 -2.70 -6.73 17.26
N GLN A 55 -3.23 -5.53 17.03
CA GLN A 55 -2.76 -4.59 15.98
C GLN A 55 -1.42 -3.84 16.25
N PRO A 56 -0.49 -3.81 15.26
CA PRO A 56 0.51 -2.75 15.10
C PRO A 56 0.58 -2.13 13.70
N LEU A 57 -0.07 -2.73 12.68
CA LEU A 57 0.20 -2.34 11.28
C LEU A 57 -0.39 -0.96 10.94
N ASP A 58 -1.60 -0.67 11.44
CA ASP A 58 -2.34 0.54 11.07
C ASP A 58 -1.75 1.82 11.71
N VAL A 59 -1.05 1.69 12.84
CA VAL A 59 -0.35 2.83 13.45
C VAL A 59 1.12 2.91 13.00
N GLY A 60 1.72 1.77 12.67
CA GLY A 60 3.15 1.66 12.49
C GLY A 60 3.70 1.94 11.10
N VAL A 61 3.09 1.32 10.10
CA VAL A 61 3.54 1.39 8.70
C VAL A 61 2.71 2.41 7.93
N MET A 62 1.41 2.50 8.23
CA MET A 62 0.51 3.41 7.51
C MET A 62 0.82 4.88 7.79
N ALA A 63 1.26 5.23 9.00
CA ALA A 63 1.63 6.61 9.33
C ALA A 63 2.83 7.13 8.50
N PRO A 64 4.00 6.46 8.47
CA PRO A 64 5.11 6.88 7.61
C PRO A 64 4.77 6.77 6.13
N PHE A 65 4.02 5.75 5.72
CA PHE A 65 3.56 5.61 4.33
C PHE A 65 2.73 6.82 3.86
N LYS A 66 1.70 7.21 4.63
CA LYS A 66 0.85 8.39 4.33
C LYS A 66 1.67 9.68 4.32
N ARG A 67 2.67 9.81 5.20
CA ARG A 67 3.60 10.95 5.21
C ARG A 67 4.40 10.99 3.90
N HIS A 68 5.04 9.90 3.51
CA HIS A 68 5.83 9.84 2.29
C HIS A 68 5.00 10.06 1.03
N LEU A 69 3.76 9.54 0.99
CA LEU A 69 2.82 9.82 -0.10
C LEU A 69 2.55 11.32 -0.24
N ARG A 70 2.32 12.01 0.89
CA ARG A 70 2.10 13.46 0.90
C ARG A 70 3.34 14.22 0.45
N ASP A 71 4.51 13.86 0.99
CA ASP A 71 5.77 14.51 0.63
C ASP A 71 6.09 14.35 -0.85
N LEU A 72 5.86 13.16 -1.41
CA LEU A 72 6.04 12.89 -2.83
C LEU A 72 5.04 13.65 -3.70
N TRP A 73 3.77 13.68 -3.30
CA TRP A 73 2.75 14.46 -4.01
C TRP A 73 3.14 15.94 -4.14
N LEU A 74 3.74 16.51 -3.09
CA LEU A 74 4.20 17.91 -3.09
C LEU A 74 5.47 18.14 -3.92
N GLN A 75 6.22 17.09 -4.23
CA GLN A 75 7.50 17.14 -4.96
C GLN A 75 7.37 16.79 -6.44
N GLU A 76 6.25 16.20 -6.85
CA GLU A 76 6.06 15.72 -8.20
C GLU A 76 5.57 16.84 -9.13
N ASP A 77 6.11 16.84 -10.35
CA ASP A 77 5.66 17.72 -11.41
C ASP A 77 4.23 17.37 -11.84
N LEU A 78 3.56 18.34 -12.47
CA LEU A 78 2.21 18.15 -13.00
C LEU A 78 2.21 17.05 -14.06
N ILE A 79 1.15 16.25 -14.08
CA ILE A 79 0.98 15.20 -15.08
C ILE A 79 0.55 15.87 -16.38
N GLU A 80 1.34 15.70 -17.44
CA GLU A 80 0.99 16.16 -18.78
C GLU A 80 -0.19 15.36 -19.35
N GLY A 81 -1.17 16.04 -19.94
CA GLY A 81 -2.29 15.43 -20.65
C GLY A 81 -1.83 14.71 -21.93
N GLU A 82 -2.61 13.74 -22.41
CA GLU A 82 -2.33 13.05 -23.70
C GLU A 82 -2.59 13.97 -24.91
N ASP A 83 -3.43 14.99 -24.74
CA ASP A 83 -3.78 15.98 -25.75
C ASP A 83 -2.90 17.22 -25.57
N GLY A 84 -1.67 17.17 -26.09
CA GLY A 84 -0.71 18.28 -26.01
C GLY A 84 -0.99 19.36 -27.05
N ASP A 85 -2.04 20.17 -26.86
CA ASP A 85 -2.08 21.47 -27.51
C ASP A 85 -1.12 22.43 -26.79
N GLU A 86 -0.10 22.88 -27.53
CA GLU A 86 0.96 23.78 -27.09
C GLU A 86 0.42 25.20 -26.82
N GLU A 87 -0.54 25.38 -25.93
CA GLU A 87 -0.91 26.72 -25.47
C GLU A 87 -1.41 26.71 -24.02
N HIS A 88 -0.43 26.76 -23.11
CA HIS A 88 -0.53 27.43 -21.81
C HIS A 88 -1.87 27.29 -21.05
N ASP A 89 -2.20 26.06 -20.64
CA ASP A 89 -2.60 25.78 -19.26
C ASP A 89 -2.54 24.27 -19.04
N VAL A 90 -1.76 23.85 -18.05
CA VAL A 90 -1.69 22.46 -17.56
C VAL A 90 -3.02 22.13 -16.90
N ASP A 91 -4.05 21.90 -17.71
CA ASP A 91 -5.39 21.66 -17.21
C ASP A 91 -5.44 20.26 -16.61
N LEU A 92 -5.67 20.19 -15.29
CA LEU A 92 -5.92 18.95 -14.54
C LEU A 92 -7.09 18.13 -15.15
N MET A 93 -7.91 18.77 -15.99
CA MET A 93 -9.00 18.17 -16.75
C MET A 93 -8.54 17.38 -17.99
N SER A 94 -7.36 17.66 -18.56
CA SER A 94 -6.80 16.90 -19.70
C SER A 94 -6.23 15.53 -19.30
N VAL A 95 -5.92 15.35 -18.01
CA VAL A 95 -5.31 14.12 -17.52
C VAL A 95 -6.34 13.01 -17.38
N SER A 96 -6.17 11.92 -18.14
CA SER A 96 -7.07 10.78 -18.15
C SER A 96 -7.09 10.05 -16.79
N ALA A 97 -8.20 9.37 -16.50
CA ALA A 97 -8.32 8.55 -15.29
C ALA A 97 -7.24 7.45 -15.24
N ARG A 98 -6.78 6.96 -16.39
CA ARG A 98 -5.68 5.99 -16.50
C ARG A 98 -4.36 6.60 -16.05
N GLN A 99 -3.99 7.79 -16.54
CA GLN A 99 -2.77 8.48 -16.15
C GLN A 99 -2.76 8.79 -14.64
N LYS A 100 -3.89 9.27 -14.10
CA LYS A 100 -4.07 9.51 -12.66
C LYS A 100 -3.81 8.23 -11.85
N ARG A 101 -4.36 7.09 -12.25
CA ARG A 101 -4.14 5.79 -11.59
C ARG A 101 -2.68 5.35 -11.66
N VAL A 102 -2.04 5.44 -12.82
CA VAL A 102 -0.62 5.04 -12.99
C VAL A 102 0.28 5.90 -12.11
N ALA A 103 0.08 7.22 -12.10
CA ALA A 103 0.83 8.13 -11.24
C ALA A 103 0.65 7.80 -9.74
N MET A 104 -0.58 7.51 -9.30
CA MET A 104 -0.82 7.07 -7.92
C MET A 104 -0.12 5.76 -7.57
N ILE A 105 -0.13 4.75 -8.45
CA ILE A 105 0.55 3.47 -8.23
C ILE A 105 2.07 3.68 -8.12
N ALA A 106 2.66 4.44 -9.06
CA ALA A 106 4.09 4.74 -9.04
C ALA A 106 4.51 5.47 -7.75
N ARG A 107 3.70 6.46 -7.33
CA ARG A 107 3.92 7.19 -6.08
C ARG A 107 3.82 6.29 -4.85
N ALA A 108 2.84 5.39 -4.81
CA ALA A 108 2.69 4.42 -3.73
C ALA A 108 3.91 3.49 -3.63
N ILE A 109 4.43 3.00 -4.76
CA ILE A 109 5.66 2.19 -4.81
C ILE A 109 6.86 2.97 -4.25
N LYS A 110 7.02 4.23 -4.68
CA LYS A 110 8.11 5.12 -4.23
C LYS A 110 7.99 5.45 -2.74
N ALA A 111 6.77 5.70 -2.25
CA ALA A 111 6.49 5.94 -0.83
C ALA A 111 6.81 4.72 0.03
N TRP A 112 6.43 3.52 -0.42
CA TRP A 112 6.73 2.27 0.27
C TRP A 112 8.24 2.03 0.37
N SER A 113 8.98 2.32 -0.70
CA SER A 113 10.44 2.17 -0.75
C SER A 113 11.19 3.16 0.16
N ARG A 114 10.55 4.24 0.61
CA ARG A 114 11.12 5.20 1.58
C ARG A 114 11.01 4.74 3.03
N ILE A 115 10.14 3.76 3.33
CA ILE A 115 9.96 3.26 4.69
C ILE A 115 11.21 2.49 5.11
N THR A 116 11.82 2.91 6.20
CA THR A 116 13.04 2.31 6.73
C THR A 116 12.74 1.17 7.70
N LEU A 117 13.67 0.23 7.83
CA LEU A 117 13.61 -0.83 8.84
C LEU A 117 13.51 -0.26 10.27
N GLN A 118 14.09 0.90 10.52
CA GLN A 118 14.04 1.56 11.83
C GLN A 118 12.64 2.09 12.15
N GLU A 119 11.93 2.65 11.17
CA GLU A 119 10.53 3.06 11.35
C GLU A 119 9.63 1.87 11.67
N ILE A 120 9.81 0.75 10.96
CA ILE A 120 9.10 -0.51 11.24
C ILE A 120 9.41 -1.00 12.66
N ARG A 121 10.69 -1.06 13.06
CA ARG A 121 11.07 -1.50 14.41
C ARG A 121 10.47 -0.63 15.51
N ARG A 122 10.50 0.70 15.33
CA ARG A 122 9.93 1.66 16.28
C ARG A 122 8.42 1.49 16.41
N SER A 123 7.71 1.18 15.32
CA SER A 123 6.28 0.95 15.40
C SER A 123 5.92 -0.30 16.20
N PHE A 124 6.65 -1.39 16.02
CA PHE A 124 6.46 -2.60 16.82
C PHE A 124 6.76 -2.34 18.30
N ALA A 125 7.85 -1.64 18.61
CA ALA A 125 8.20 -1.29 19.99
C ALA A 125 7.13 -0.44 20.70
N LYS A 126 6.39 0.40 19.95
CA LYS A 126 5.28 1.20 20.50
C LYS A 126 4.01 0.38 20.76
N ALA A 127 3.80 -0.70 20.01
CA ALA A 127 2.60 -1.51 20.08
C ALA A 127 2.66 -2.64 21.12
N LEU A 128 3.87 -3.02 21.57
CA LEU A 128 4.02 -4.04 22.61
C LEU A 128 3.65 -3.46 23.98
N PRO A 129 2.87 -4.19 24.80
CA PRO A 129 2.58 -3.82 26.19
C PRO A 129 3.87 -3.64 27.00
N ARG A 130 3.86 -2.71 27.96
CA ARG A 130 4.95 -2.48 28.92
C ARG A 130 4.77 -3.27 30.19
#